data_AF-A0A089PHZ5-F1
#
_entry.id   AF-A0A089PHZ5-F1
#
_cell.length_a   1.000
_cell.length_b   1.000
_cell.length_c   1.000
_cell.angle_alpha   90.00
_cell.angle_beta   90.00
_cell.angle_gamma   90.00
#
_symmetry.space_group_name_H-M   'P 1'
#
loop_
_entity.id
_entity.type
_entity.pdbx_description
1 polymer ?
#
loop_
_entity_poly.entity_id
_entity_poly.type
_entity_poly.pdbx_seq_one_letter_code
_entity_poly.pdbx_strand_id
1 'polypeptide(L)'
;RRHGGSSEQEKEREKKDDYIVVFSRSTTRLILNEPELVMALAQEFQMRVVTVSLEDQPFSSIIQMISGAFMLVSMHGAQLISSLFLPRGAVVVELFPFAVNPEQYTPYKTLASLPGMDLHYISWRNTKEANTVTHPNRPWEQGGIVHLEKEEQERILASKDVPRHLCCRNPEWLFRIYQDTLVDIPSFLNVLKDAMKTRPNSKKAKTASTVHPGRVREARCQTSVQTSSE
;
A
#
# COMPACT_ATOMS: atom_id res chain seq x y z
N ARG A 1 13.74 -53.70 -13.41
CA ARG A 1 14.19 -52.81 -12.30
C ARG A 1 13.52 -51.47 -12.49
N ARG A 2 12.69 -51.04 -11.53
CA ARG A 2 11.91 -49.79 -11.57
C ARG A 2 12.86 -48.61 -11.37
N HIS A 3 12.93 -47.69 -12.35
CA HIS A 3 13.39 -46.32 -12.14
C HIS A 3 12.15 -45.42 -12.22
N GLY A 4 11.67 -45.00 -11.06
CA GLY A 4 10.45 -44.19 -10.93
C GLY A 4 10.38 -43.59 -9.53
N GLY A 5 11.43 -42.87 -9.14
CA GLY A 5 11.53 -42.27 -7.80
C GLY A 5 12.08 -40.84 -7.77
N SER A 6 12.27 -40.18 -8.91
CA SER A 6 12.87 -38.82 -8.96
C SER A 6 11.85 -37.68 -9.00
N SER A 7 10.58 -37.95 -9.33
CA SER A 7 9.60 -36.88 -9.63
C SER A 7 8.81 -36.37 -8.43
N GLU A 8 8.83 -37.07 -7.29
CA GLU A 8 8.13 -36.64 -6.08
C GLU A 8 9.05 -35.80 -5.18
N GLN A 9 10.35 -36.12 -5.10
CA GLN A 9 11.33 -35.36 -4.33
C GLN A 9 11.70 -34.00 -4.96
N GLU A 10 11.58 -33.85 -6.28
CA GLU A 10 11.73 -32.54 -6.95
C GLU A 10 10.50 -31.65 -6.80
N LYS A 11 9.30 -32.23 -6.67
CA LYS A 11 8.05 -31.47 -6.42
C LYS A 11 7.93 -30.93 -5.00
N GLU A 12 8.64 -31.52 -4.04
CA GLU A 12 8.67 -31.05 -2.65
C GLU A 12 9.74 -29.96 -2.40
N ARG A 13 10.72 -29.80 -3.30
CA ARG A 13 11.86 -28.87 -3.14
C ARG A 13 11.59 -27.41 -3.53
N GLU A 14 10.39 -27.07 -3.99
CA GLU A 14 10.01 -25.69 -4.34
C GLU A 14 8.75 -25.18 -3.62
N LYS A 15 8.46 -25.65 -2.40
CA LYS A 15 7.74 -24.77 -1.47
C LYS A 15 8.73 -23.69 -1.05
N LYS A 16 8.87 -22.66 -1.89
CA LYS A 16 9.44 -21.38 -1.46
C LYS A 16 8.66 -21.02 -0.19
N ASP A 17 9.34 -20.84 0.93
CA ASP A 17 8.70 -20.41 2.18
C ASP A 17 8.12 -19.02 1.92
N ASP A 18 6.86 -18.97 1.48
CA ASP A 18 6.17 -17.73 1.17
C ASP A 18 6.08 -16.89 2.46
N TYR A 19 6.39 -15.61 2.33
CA TYR A 19 6.35 -14.68 3.45
C TYR A 19 5.71 -13.36 3.04
N ILE A 20 5.16 -12.69 4.04
CA ILE A 20 4.54 -11.38 3.93
C ILE A 20 5.55 -10.35 4.43
N VAL A 21 5.68 -9.24 3.71
CA VAL A 21 6.45 -8.08 4.13
C VAL A 21 5.49 -6.98 4.59
N VAL A 22 5.74 -6.42 5.76
CA VAL A 22 5.02 -5.25 6.29
C VAL A 22 6.01 -4.10 6.38
N PHE A 23 5.69 -2.96 5.77
CA PHE A 23 6.47 -1.76 5.99
C PHE A 23 6.12 -1.13 7.33
N SER A 24 7.14 -1.03 8.19
CA SER A 24 7.11 -0.21 9.40
C SER A 24 7.58 1.21 9.10
N ARG A 25 7.20 2.14 9.98
CA ARG A 25 7.53 3.56 9.92
C ARG A 25 7.80 4.03 11.35
N SER A 26 8.66 5.03 11.52
CA SER A 26 9.00 5.57 12.85
C SER A 26 8.61 7.04 13.04
N THR A 27 8.24 7.74 11.97
CA THR A 27 8.04 9.20 11.99
C THR A 27 6.61 9.65 11.73
N THR A 28 5.99 9.17 10.65
CA THR A 28 4.66 9.59 10.20
C THR A 28 3.91 8.43 9.57
N ARG A 29 2.56 8.46 9.62
CA ARG A 29 1.69 7.41 9.07
C ARG A 29 1.96 6.06 9.72
N LEU A 30 2.05 6.06 11.04
CA LEU A 30 2.32 4.86 11.81
C LEU A 30 1.13 3.91 11.80
N ILE A 31 1.40 2.61 11.79
CA ILE A 31 0.44 1.59 12.17
C ILE A 31 0.58 1.40 13.68
N LEU A 32 -0.37 1.91 14.46
CA LEU A 32 -0.25 2.00 15.91
C LEU A 32 -0.27 0.62 16.61
N ASN A 33 -0.90 -0.36 15.97
CA ASN A 33 -0.99 -1.76 16.40
C ASN A 33 -0.30 -2.70 15.39
N GLU A 34 0.92 -2.33 14.97
CA GLU A 34 1.72 -3.11 14.04
C GLU A 34 1.96 -4.56 14.53
N PRO A 35 2.31 -4.83 15.81
CA PRO A 35 2.48 -6.20 16.30
C PRO A 35 1.22 -7.06 16.13
N GLU A 36 0.03 -6.49 16.41
CA GLU A 36 -1.25 -7.16 16.24
C GLU A 36 -1.55 -7.45 14.77
N LEU A 37 -1.25 -6.49 13.88
CA LEU A 37 -1.39 -6.68 12.43
C LEU A 37 -0.48 -7.80 11.92
N VAL A 38 0.79 -7.81 12.35
CA VAL A 38 1.78 -8.83 12.00
C VAL A 38 1.31 -10.21 12.47
N MET A 39 0.86 -10.33 13.73
CA MET A 39 0.34 -11.59 14.25
C MET A 39 -0.91 -12.07 13.50
N ALA A 40 -1.84 -11.15 13.21
CA ALA A 40 -3.07 -11.48 12.49
C ALA A 40 -2.79 -11.97 11.07
N LEU A 41 -1.87 -11.33 10.36
CA LEU A 41 -1.42 -11.77 9.03
C LEU A 41 -0.74 -13.14 9.09
N ALA A 42 0.14 -13.35 10.08
CA ALA A 42 0.84 -14.61 10.25
C ALA A 42 -0.13 -15.78 10.49
N GLN A 43 -1.10 -15.58 11.38
CA GLN A 43 -2.12 -16.59 11.71
C GLN A 43 -3.07 -16.86 10.54
N GLU A 44 -3.53 -15.81 9.86
CA GLU A 44 -4.51 -15.94 8.78
C GLU A 44 -3.92 -16.69 7.57
N PHE A 45 -2.69 -16.36 7.19
CA PHE A 45 -2.05 -16.94 6.00
C PHE A 45 -1.15 -18.14 6.30
N GLN A 46 -0.86 -18.41 7.58
CA GLN A 46 0.12 -19.41 7.99
C GLN A 46 1.48 -19.21 7.30
N MET A 47 1.88 -17.94 7.19
CA MET A 47 3.11 -17.49 6.56
C MET A 47 3.95 -16.71 7.57
N ARG A 48 5.28 -16.76 7.39
CA ARG A 48 6.16 -15.85 8.11
C ARG A 48 5.86 -14.41 7.70
N VAL A 49 5.82 -13.51 8.66
CA VAL A 49 5.68 -12.07 8.41
C VAL A 49 6.97 -11.37 8.81
N VAL A 50 7.48 -10.50 7.95
CA VAL A 50 8.72 -9.74 8.16
C VAL A 50 8.41 -8.26 8.11
N THR A 51 8.89 -7.52 9.09
CA THR A 51 8.82 -6.06 9.08
C THR A 51 10.10 -5.47 8.45
N VAL A 52 9.93 -4.43 7.64
CA VAL A 52 11.03 -3.69 7.01
C VAL A 52 10.80 -2.19 7.21
N SER A 53 11.87 -1.42 7.34
CA SER A 53 11.84 0.02 7.64
C SER A 53 12.87 0.73 6.78
N LEU A 54 12.46 1.74 6.02
CA LEU A 54 13.39 2.55 5.21
C LEU A 54 14.30 3.41 6.09
N GLU A 55 13.84 3.71 7.29
CA GLU A 55 14.57 4.48 8.30
C GLU A 55 15.70 3.66 8.94
N ASP A 56 15.53 2.34 9.05
CA ASP A 56 16.47 1.47 9.78
C ASP A 56 17.29 0.54 8.88
N GLN A 57 16.88 0.31 7.63
CA GLN A 57 17.49 -0.67 6.74
C GLN A 57 17.92 -0.06 5.39
N PRO A 58 19.06 -0.49 4.83
CA PRO A 58 19.46 -0.09 3.48
C PRO A 58 18.40 -0.50 2.44
N PHE A 59 18.12 0.39 1.48
CA PHE A 59 17.12 0.14 0.45
C PHE A 59 17.39 -1.15 -0.35
N SER A 60 18.66 -1.46 -0.65
CA SER A 60 19.05 -2.70 -1.33
C SER A 60 18.62 -3.97 -0.58
N SER A 61 18.71 -3.95 0.76
CA SER A 61 18.29 -5.07 1.60
C SER A 61 16.77 -5.23 1.59
N ILE A 62 16.04 -4.11 1.62
CA ILE A 62 14.58 -4.11 1.49
C ILE A 62 14.15 -4.67 0.14
N ILE A 63 14.80 -4.27 -0.96
CA ILE A 63 14.51 -4.81 -2.29
C ILE A 63 14.75 -6.32 -2.34
N GLN A 64 15.85 -6.81 -1.76
CA GLN A 64 16.12 -8.24 -1.68
C GLN A 64 14.99 -9.02 -0.98
N MET A 65 14.43 -8.45 0.10
CA MET A 65 13.29 -9.03 0.81
C MET A 65 12.00 -8.95 -0.02
N ILE A 66 11.74 -7.82 -0.67
CA ILE A 66 10.52 -7.65 -1.47
C ILE A 66 10.53 -8.55 -2.71
N SER A 67 11.68 -8.76 -3.35
CA SER A 67 11.79 -9.64 -4.52
C SER A 67 11.44 -11.11 -4.29
N GLY A 68 11.40 -11.54 -3.03
CA GLY A 68 10.96 -12.87 -2.64
C GLY A 68 9.56 -12.94 -2.01
N ALA A 69 8.92 -11.80 -1.74
CA ALA A 69 7.71 -11.74 -0.93
C ALA A 69 6.45 -12.18 -1.69
N PHE A 70 5.56 -12.86 -0.98
CA PHE A 70 4.23 -13.23 -1.48
C PHE A 70 3.26 -12.03 -1.45
N MET A 71 3.38 -11.20 -0.41
CA MET A 71 2.53 -10.05 -0.16
C MET A 71 3.35 -8.91 0.45
N LEU A 72 3.05 -7.69 0.02
CA LEU A 72 3.56 -6.46 0.60
C LEU A 72 2.40 -5.67 1.20
N VAL A 73 2.50 -5.31 2.47
CA VAL A 73 1.49 -4.54 3.23
C VAL A 73 2.11 -3.23 3.68
N SER A 74 1.46 -2.10 3.42
CA SER A 74 1.98 -0.79 3.82
C SER A 74 0.89 0.27 3.89
N MET A 75 1.05 1.22 4.82
CA MET A 75 0.38 2.53 4.71
C MET A 75 0.75 3.21 3.40
N HIS A 76 -0.21 3.94 2.82
CA HIS A 76 -0.05 4.75 1.61
C HIS A 76 1.18 5.65 1.73
N GLY A 77 2.07 5.59 0.75
CA GLY A 77 3.23 6.47 0.69
C GLY A 77 4.26 6.02 -0.32
N ALA A 78 5.25 6.87 -0.59
CA ALA A 78 6.28 6.68 -1.64
C ALA A 78 6.95 5.30 -1.62
N GLN A 79 7.13 4.69 -0.44
CA GLN A 79 7.77 3.40 -0.27
C GLN A 79 7.08 2.23 -1.00
N LEU A 80 5.78 2.35 -1.27
CA LEU A 80 5.04 1.35 -2.04
C LEU A 80 5.51 1.25 -3.50
N ILE A 81 6.32 2.19 -4.01
CA ILE A 81 6.99 2.06 -5.31
C ILE A 81 7.88 0.81 -5.37
N SER A 82 8.38 0.34 -4.23
CA SER A 82 9.16 -0.89 -4.12
C SER A 82 8.37 -2.15 -4.52
N SER A 83 7.04 -2.07 -4.60
CA SER A 83 6.20 -3.14 -5.18
C SER A 83 6.57 -3.47 -6.63
N LEU A 84 7.28 -2.57 -7.34
CA LEU A 84 7.90 -2.86 -8.64
C LEU A 84 8.78 -4.12 -8.64
N PHE A 85 9.38 -4.44 -7.50
CA PHE A 85 10.30 -5.57 -7.36
C PHE A 85 9.61 -6.86 -6.90
N LEU A 86 8.31 -6.83 -6.61
CA LEU A 86 7.58 -8.02 -6.22
C LEU A 86 7.52 -9.05 -7.37
N PRO A 87 7.51 -10.35 -7.05
CA PRO A 87 7.30 -11.37 -8.06
C PRO A 87 5.88 -11.26 -8.65
N ARG A 88 5.73 -11.67 -9.91
CA ARG A 88 4.43 -11.71 -10.57
C ARG A 88 3.43 -12.55 -9.79
N GLY A 89 2.19 -12.08 -9.72
CA GLY A 89 1.12 -12.69 -8.95
C GLY A 89 1.19 -12.43 -7.45
N ALA A 90 2.21 -11.71 -6.96
CA ALA A 90 2.24 -11.24 -5.58
C ALA A 90 1.13 -10.21 -5.30
N VAL A 91 0.88 -10.00 -4.03
CA VAL A 91 -0.21 -9.14 -3.53
C VAL A 91 0.37 -7.83 -2.99
N VAL A 92 -0.23 -6.71 -3.36
CA VAL A 92 0.05 -5.40 -2.75
C VAL A 92 -1.18 -4.97 -1.96
N VAL A 93 -1.02 -4.80 -0.65
CA VAL A 93 -2.08 -4.32 0.25
C VAL A 93 -1.72 -2.91 0.70
N GLU A 94 -2.46 -1.94 0.19
CA GLU A 94 -2.30 -0.52 0.48
C GLU A 94 -3.32 -0.06 1.52
N LEU A 95 -2.83 0.49 2.63
CA LEU A 95 -3.66 1.00 3.73
C LEU A 95 -3.77 2.52 3.64
N PHE A 96 -5.00 3.03 3.73
CA PHE A 96 -5.31 4.45 3.71
C PHE A 96 -5.80 4.93 5.08
N PRO A 97 -5.32 6.08 5.57
CA PRO A 97 -5.82 6.68 6.80
C PRO A 97 -7.27 7.18 6.63
N PHE A 98 -7.85 7.66 7.73
CA PHE A 98 -9.21 8.17 7.74
C PHE A 98 -9.39 9.35 6.77
N ALA A 99 -10.59 9.49 6.22
CA ALA A 99 -10.95 10.51 5.21
C ALA A 99 -10.19 10.45 3.86
N VAL A 100 -9.19 9.58 3.69
CA VAL A 100 -8.47 9.44 2.42
C VAL A 100 -9.15 8.39 1.54
N ASN A 101 -9.58 8.80 0.34
CA ASN A 101 -10.31 7.95 -0.59
C ASN A 101 -9.36 7.13 -1.50
N PRO A 102 -9.34 5.78 -1.41
CA PRO A 102 -8.44 4.94 -2.19
C PRO A 102 -8.68 5.00 -3.71
N GLU A 103 -9.84 5.46 -4.17
CA GLU A 103 -10.14 5.60 -5.61
C GLU A 103 -9.62 6.91 -6.22
N GLN A 104 -9.18 7.85 -5.38
CA GLN A 104 -8.63 9.15 -5.85
C GLN A 104 -7.10 9.19 -5.85
N TYR A 105 -6.44 8.35 -5.04
CA TYR A 105 -4.98 8.32 -4.89
C TYR A 105 -4.46 6.93 -5.26
N THR A 106 -4.43 6.67 -6.57
CA THR A 106 -4.26 5.31 -7.13
C THR A 106 -2.92 5.00 -7.81
N PRO A 107 -1.77 5.67 -7.52
CA PRO A 107 -0.54 5.42 -8.29
C PRO A 107 -0.09 3.96 -8.24
N TYR A 108 -0.28 3.26 -7.12
CA TYR A 108 0.11 1.86 -6.98
C TYR A 108 -0.92 0.88 -7.54
N LYS A 109 -2.21 1.24 -7.56
CA LYS A 109 -3.24 0.52 -8.34
C LYS A 109 -2.91 0.57 -9.83
N THR A 110 -2.51 1.74 -10.33
CA THR A 110 -2.03 1.91 -11.71
C THR A 110 -0.79 1.08 -11.96
N LEU A 111 0.22 1.16 -11.08
CA LEU A 111 1.45 0.37 -11.15
C LEU A 111 1.16 -1.13 -11.25
N ALA A 112 0.35 -1.67 -10.34
CA ALA A 112 -0.01 -3.08 -10.30
C ALA A 112 -0.70 -3.56 -11.59
N SER A 113 -1.40 -2.65 -12.28
CA SER A 113 -2.14 -2.89 -13.52
C SER A 113 -1.29 -2.72 -14.78
N LEU A 114 -0.03 -2.28 -14.68
CA LEU A 114 0.85 -2.12 -15.85
C LEU A 114 1.13 -3.49 -16.50
N PRO A 115 1.18 -3.57 -17.84
CA PRO A 115 1.49 -4.81 -18.54
C PRO A 115 2.81 -5.43 -18.06
N GLY A 116 2.74 -6.69 -17.60
CA GLY A 116 3.91 -7.45 -17.15
C GLY A 116 4.25 -7.33 -15.66
N MET A 117 3.56 -6.46 -14.91
CA MET A 117 3.63 -6.41 -13.44
C MET A 117 2.84 -7.57 -12.82
N ASP A 118 1.62 -7.82 -13.31
CA ASP A 118 0.73 -8.91 -12.89
C ASP A 118 0.56 -8.98 -11.36
N LEU A 119 0.48 -7.83 -10.68
CA LEU A 119 0.30 -7.75 -9.23
C LEU A 119 -1.18 -7.70 -8.86
N HIS A 120 -1.55 -8.36 -7.77
CA HIS A 120 -2.90 -8.29 -7.22
C HIS A 120 -2.99 -7.15 -6.21
N TYR A 121 -3.62 -6.04 -6.62
CA TYR A 121 -3.75 -4.85 -5.79
C TYR A 121 -5.00 -4.91 -4.91
N ILE A 122 -4.83 -4.56 -3.63
CA ILE A 122 -5.88 -4.49 -2.62
C ILE A 122 -5.71 -3.17 -1.86
N SER A 123 -6.80 -2.43 -1.67
CA SER A 123 -6.83 -1.25 -0.81
C SER A 123 -7.71 -1.48 0.41
N TRP A 124 -7.21 -1.12 1.59
CA TRP A 124 -8.01 -0.99 2.80
C TRP A 124 -8.01 0.46 3.27
N ARG A 125 -9.15 0.96 3.74
CA ARG A 125 -9.30 2.33 4.25
C ARG A 125 -9.76 2.28 5.71
N ASN A 126 -9.13 3.07 6.56
CA ASN A 126 -9.68 3.32 7.88
C ASN A 126 -10.99 4.11 7.77
N THR A 127 -12.10 3.51 8.15
CA THR A 127 -13.43 4.15 8.17
C THR A 127 -13.82 4.68 9.55
N LYS A 128 -13.01 4.38 10.58
CA LYS A 128 -13.28 4.76 11.98
C LYS A 128 -12.41 5.94 12.38
N GLU A 129 -13.03 7.09 12.60
CA GLU A 129 -12.34 8.28 13.09
C GLU A 129 -11.67 8.02 14.45
N ALA A 130 -12.31 7.26 15.34
CA ALA A 130 -11.74 6.84 16.63
C ALA A 130 -10.42 6.05 16.53
N ASN A 131 -10.12 5.49 15.36
CA ASN A 131 -8.88 4.75 15.09
C ASN A 131 -7.79 5.65 14.49
N THR A 132 -7.88 6.96 14.68
CA THR A 132 -7.01 7.95 14.02
C THR A 132 -6.33 8.81 15.08
N VAL A 133 -5.00 8.99 14.94
CA VAL A 133 -4.24 9.95 15.74
C VAL A 133 -3.72 11.04 14.80
N THR A 134 -4.11 12.29 15.09
CA THR A 134 -3.73 13.47 14.32
C THR A 134 -2.64 14.27 15.05
N HIS A 135 -1.90 15.08 14.31
CA HIS A 135 -0.74 15.80 14.83
C HIS A 135 -0.75 17.28 14.41
N PRO A 136 -1.70 18.08 14.91
CA PRO A 136 -1.91 19.45 14.44
C PRO A 136 -0.71 20.38 14.67
N ASN A 137 0.16 20.06 15.63
CA ASN A 137 1.34 20.84 16.01
C ASN A 137 2.60 20.52 15.19
N ARG A 138 2.57 19.52 14.29
CA ARG A 138 3.72 19.21 13.41
C ARG A 138 3.99 20.37 12.44
N PRO A 139 5.14 20.37 11.73
CA PRO A 139 5.32 21.22 10.56
C PRO A 139 4.20 21.01 9.54
N TRP A 140 3.86 22.06 8.77
CA TRP A 140 2.75 21.99 7.82
C TRP A 140 2.98 20.92 6.74
N GLU A 141 4.23 20.67 6.36
CA GLU A 141 4.61 19.62 5.40
C GLU A 141 4.30 18.21 5.91
N GLN A 142 4.08 18.05 7.22
CA GLN A 142 3.74 16.80 7.90
C GLN A 142 2.33 16.82 8.49
N GLY A 143 1.45 17.68 7.96
CA GLY A 143 0.03 17.72 8.29
C GLY A 143 -0.33 18.55 9.50
N GLY A 144 0.59 19.37 10.04
CA GLY A 144 0.23 20.33 11.07
C GLY A 144 -0.64 21.47 10.53
N ILE A 145 -1.62 21.90 11.31
CA ILE A 145 -2.64 22.89 10.91
C ILE A 145 -2.70 24.10 11.84
N VAL A 146 -1.92 24.15 12.93
CA VAL A 146 -1.94 25.27 13.89
C VAL A 146 -1.59 26.63 13.29
N HIS A 147 -0.93 26.65 12.13
CA HIS A 147 -0.55 27.86 11.40
C HIS A 147 -1.71 28.46 10.59
N LEU A 148 -2.82 27.74 10.44
CA LEU A 148 -4.01 28.18 9.70
C LEU A 148 -4.95 28.99 10.59
N GLU A 149 -5.84 29.76 9.97
CA GLU A 149 -6.94 30.43 10.69
C GLU A 149 -7.85 29.40 11.38
N LYS A 150 -8.44 29.79 12.52
CA LYS A 150 -9.26 28.87 13.33
C LYS A 150 -10.42 28.26 12.55
N GLU A 151 -11.08 29.06 11.71
CA GLU A 151 -12.19 28.62 10.87
C GLU A 151 -11.76 27.50 9.91
N GLU A 152 -10.56 27.60 9.33
CA GLU A 152 -10.01 26.58 8.44
C GLU A 152 -9.60 25.32 9.21
N GLN A 153 -9.04 25.47 10.41
CA GLN A 153 -8.75 24.33 11.29
C GLN A 153 -10.03 23.57 11.64
N GLU A 154 -11.09 24.27 12.04
CA GLU A 154 -12.39 23.67 12.37
C GLU A 154 -13.02 22.97 11.15
N ARG A 155 -12.94 23.59 9.96
CA ARG A 155 -13.39 22.99 8.70
C ARG A 155 -12.63 21.70 8.39
N ILE A 156 -11.30 21.71 8.49
CA ILE A 156 -10.46 20.53 8.24
C ILE A 156 -10.79 19.43 9.25
N LEU A 157 -10.92 19.75 10.54
CA LEU A 157 -11.22 18.77 11.59
C LEU A 157 -12.59 18.11 11.38
N ALA A 158 -13.60 18.87 10.98
CA ALA A 158 -14.96 18.37 10.73
C ALA A 158 -15.08 17.51 9.46
N SER A 159 -14.10 17.55 8.56
CA SER A 159 -14.18 16.84 7.27
C SER A 159 -14.11 15.31 7.42
N LYS A 160 -14.78 14.58 6.51
CA LYS A 160 -14.82 13.11 6.54
C LYS A 160 -14.38 12.44 5.24
N ASP A 161 -14.11 13.25 4.22
CA ASP A 161 -13.52 12.83 2.96
C ASP A 161 -12.75 14.01 2.38
N VAL A 162 -11.51 13.77 1.95
CA VAL A 162 -10.71 14.82 1.30
C VAL A 162 -11.20 15.00 -0.13
N PRO A 163 -11.68 16.20 -0.52
CA PRO A 163 -12.09 16.45 -1.89
C PRO A 163 -10.91 16.37 -2.85
N ARG A 164 -11.21 16.18 -4.14
CA ARG A 164 -10.19 16.26 -5.19
C ARG A 164 -9.53 17.63 -5.16
N HIS A 165 -8.21 17.62 -5.19
CA HIS A 165 -7.38 18.81 -5.10
C HIS A 165 -6.15 18.66 -6.00
N LEU A 166 -5.49 19.78 -6.31
CA LEU A 166 -4.17 19.73 -6.92
C LEU A 166 -3.14 19.40 -5.85
N CYS A 167 -2.25 18.47 -6.18
CA CYS A 167 -1.33 17.87 -5.22
C CYS A 167 -0.50 18.89 -4.43
N CYS A 168 -0.18 18.40 -3.24
CA CYS A 168 1.09 18.53 -2.53
C CYS A 168 1.11 19.65 -1.48
N ARG A 169 0.21 20.63 -1.59
CA ARG A 169 0.16 21.75 -0.63
C ARG A 169 -1.23 21.99 -0.03
N ASN A 170 -2.21 21.15 -0.36
CA ASN A 170 -3.53 21.26 0.24
C ASN A 170 -3.47 20.88 1.74
N PRO A 171 -3.86 21.78 2.67
CA PRO A 171 -3.69 21.54 4.10
C PRO A 171 -4.58 20.42 4.62
N GLU A 172 -5.80 20.28 4.11
CA GLU A 172 -6.71 19.20 4.47
C GLU A 172 -6.14 17.83 4.07
N TRP A 173 -5.62 17.73 2.85
CA TRP A 173 -4.93 16.54 2.38
C TRP A 173 -3.75 16.18 3.29
N LEU A 174 -2.86 17.14 3.57
CA LEU A 174 -1.69 16.90 4.41
C LEU A 174 -2.12 16.47 5.82
N PHE A 175 -3.13 17.12 6.40
CA PHE A 175 -3.68 16.76 7.69
C PHE A 175 -4.25 15.33 7.72
N ARG A 176 -4.96 14.89 6.67
CA ARG A 176 -5.56 13.55 6.59
C ARG A 176 -4.56 12.46 6.22
N ILE A 177 -3.61 12.73 5.31
CA ILE A 177 -2.68 11.70 4.85
C ILE A 177 -1.58 11.40 5.87
N TYR A 178 -1.19 12.35 6.73
CA TYR A 178 -0.12 12.16 7.73
C TYR A 178 -0.61 11.63 9.09
N GLN A 179 -1.86 11.22 9.17
CA GLN A 179 -2.44 10.62 10.37
C GLN A 179 -1.83 9.25 10.66
N ASP A 180 -1.65 8.96 11.94
CA ASP A 180 -1.33 7.60 12.38
C ASP A 180 -2.64 6.82 12.56
N THR A 181 -2.59 5.52 12.30
CA THR A 181 -3.79 4.68 12.16
C THR A 181 -3.71 3.47 13.07
N LEU A 182 -4.76 3.27 13.87
CA LEU A 182 -5.04 2.01 14.53
C LEU A 182 -5.82 1.12 13.56
N VAL A 183 -5.18 0.08 13.02
CA VAL A 183 -5.82 -0.78 12.02
C VAL A 183 -6.89 -1.63 12.69
N ASP A 184 -8.13 -1.54 12.20
CA ASP A 184 -9.20 -2.43 12.61
C ASP A 184 -8.96 -3.82 11.99
N ILE A 185 -8.30 -4.70 12.74
CA ILE A 185 -7.86 -6.02 12.27
C ILE A 185 -9.02 -6.84 11.66
N PRO A 186 -10.21 -6.93 12.27
CA PRO A 186 -11.32 -7.68 11.66
C PRO A 186 -11.76 -7.10 10.31
N SER A 187 -11.93 -5.77 10.21
CA SER A 187 -12.24 -5.11 8.94
C SER A 187 -11.15 -5.34 7.89
N PHE A 188 -9.89 -5.21 8.29
CA PHE A 188 -8.73 -5.42 7.42
C PHE A 188 -8.70 -6.84 6.86
N LEU A 189 -8.80 -7.86 7.73
CA LEU A 189 -8.79 -9.26 7.31
C LEU A 189 -10.00 -9.60 6.42
N ASN A 190 -11.18 -9.03 6.69
CA ASN A 190 -12.35 -9.26 5.83
C ASN A 190 -12.11 -8.75 4.41
N VAL A 191 -11.63 -7.50 4.25
CA VAL A 191 -11.29 -6.93 2.93
C VAL A 191 -10.24 -7.79 2.23
N LEU A 192 -9.21 -8.20 2.96
CA LEU A 192 -8.12 -9.00 2.42
C LEU A 192 -8.61 -10.39 1.97
N LYS A 193 -9.41 -11.09 2.79
CA LYS A 193 -10.01 -12.39 2.45
C LYS A 193 -10.87 -12.31 1.20
N ASP A 194 -11.75 -11.32 1.13
CA ASP A 194 -12.66 -11.17 0.01
C ASP A 194 -11.91 -10.87 -1.29
N ALA A 195 -10.90 -9.99 -1.23
CA ALA A 195 -10.06 -9.70 -2.37
C ALA A 195 -9.16 -10.89 -2.78
N MET A 196 -8.75 -11.75 -1.84
CA MET A 196 -7.95 -12.94 -2.16
C MET A 196 -8.75 -14.01 -2.92
N LYS A 197 -10.08 -14.05 -2.80
CA LYS A 197 -10.95 -14.98 -3.56
C LYS A 197 -10.91 -14.73 -5.07
N THR A 198 -10.67 -13.49 -5.49
CA THR A 198 -10.63 -13.09 -6.90
C THR A 198 -9.21 -13.09 -7.48
N ARG A 199 -8.20 -13.45 -6.67
CA ARG A 199 -6.81 -13.49 -7.12
C ARG A 199 -6.64 -14.51 -8.27
N PRO A 200 -6.13 -14.08 -9.44
CA PRO A 200 -5.92 -14.99 -10.55
C PRO A 200 -4.85 -16.04 -10.21
N ASN A 201 -5.08 -17.29 -10.60
CA ASN A 201 -4.09 -18.35 -10.46
C ASN A 201 -2.88 -18.07 -11.38
N SER A 202 -1.73 -17.78 -10.77
CA SER A 202 -0.46 -17.42 -11.44
C SER A 202 0.12 -18.51 -12.37
N LYS A 203 -0.49 -19.71 -12.42
CA LYS A 203 -0.12 -20.84 -13.29
C LYS A 203 -0.31 -20.58 -14.79
N LYS A 204 -0.88 -19.43 -15.18
CA LYS A 204 -0.98 -18.97 -16.58
C LYS A 204 -0.39 -17.56 -16.75
N ALA A 205 0.71 -17.24 -16.05
CA ALA A 205 1.45 -16.02 -16.35
C ALA A 205 1.88 -16.08 -17.83
N LYS A 206 1.30 -15.19 -18.66
CA LYS A 206 1.69 -15.06 -20.06
C LYS A 206 3.19 -14.74 -20.11
N THR A 207 3.88 -15.25 -21.13
CA THR A 207 5.27 -14.89 -21.42
C THR A 207 5.41 -13.37 -21.39
N ALA A 208 6.44 -12.87 -20.69
CA ALA A 208 6.69 -11.44 -20.58
C ALA A 208 6.73 -10.81 -21.98
N SER A 209 5.73 -9.99 -22.32
CA SER A 209 5.87 -9.08 -23.44
C SER A 209 6.95 -8.08 -23.03
N THR A 210 8.04 -8.00 -23.79
CA THR A 210 9.07 -6.99 -23.52
C THR A 210 8.48 -5.64 -23.87
N VAL A 211 8.18 -4.81 -22.86
CA VAL A 211 7.64 -3.48 -23.04
C VAL A 211 8.80 -2.50 -23.09
N HIS A 212 8.91 -1.70 -24.15
CA HIS A 212 9.89 -0.63 -24.25
C HIS A 212 9.20 0.72 -24.04
N PRO A 213 9.84 1.67 -23.32
CA PRO A 213 9.32 3.04 -23.22
C PRO A 213 9.11 3.64 -24.62
N GLY A 214 7.87 4.02 -24.91
CA GLY A 214 7.50 4.67 -26.17
C GLY A 214 7.43 6.19 -26.02
N ARG A 215 7.42 6.90 -27.16
CA ARG A 215 7.14 8.34 -27.18
C ARG A 215 5.71 8.58 -26.66
N VAL A 216 5.54 9.46 -25.67
CA VAL A 216 4.22 9.92 -25.23
C VAL A 216 3.52 10.62 -26.40
N ARG A 217 2.32 10.17 -26.74
CA ARG A 217 1.48 10.73 -27.80
C ARG A 217 0.19 11.23 -27.18
N GLU A 218 -0.38 12.28 -27.76
CA GLU A 218 -1.72 12.78 -27.42
C GLU A 218 -1.92 13.11 -25.92
N ALA A 219 -0.89 13.63 -25.26
CA ALA A 219 -1.01 14.08 -23.87
C ALA A 219 -2.08 15.19 -23.78
N ARG A 220 -3.22 14.87 -23.16
CA ARG A 220 -4.30 15.81 -22.85
C ARG A 220 -4.41 15.92 -21.34
N CYS A 221 -4.32 17.15 -20.82
CA CYS A 221 -4.62 17.42 -19.42
C CYS A 221 -6.09 17.82 -19.32
N GLN A 222 -6.90 17.01 -18.65
CA GLN A 222 -8.29 17.34 -18.29
C GLN A 222 -8.36 17.42 -16.77
N THR A 223 -8.35 18.64 -16.23
CA THR A 223 -8.44 18.85 -14.78
C THR A 223 -9.91 18.77 -14.37
N SER A 224 -10.21 17.90 -13.40
CA SER A 224 -11.55 17.80 -12.80
C SER A 224 -11.79 18.80 -11.68
N VAL A 225 -10.78 19.60 -11.34
CA VAL A 225 -10.81 20.60 -10.27
C VAL A 225 -10.79 21.98 -10.91
N GLN A 226 -11.84 22.78 -10.68
CA GLN A 226 -11.82 24.21 -11.01
C GLN A 226 -11.01 24.92 -9.93
N THR A 227 -9.81 25.39 -10.26
CA THR A 227 -9.09 26.34 -9.40
C THR A 227 -9.75 27.71 -9.55
N SER A 228 -10.19 28.34 -8.46
CA SER A 228 -10.24 29.81 -8.43
C SER A 228 -8.83 30.30 -8.73
N SER A 229 -8.68 31.12 -9.76
CA SER A 229 -7.41 31.73 -10.18
C SER A 229 -6.65 32.28 -8.98
N GLU A 230 -5.37 31.89 -8.85
CA GLU A 230 -4.37 32.64 -8.07
C GLU A 230 -4.23 34.07 -8.62
#